data_AF-A0A7S0E8K5-F1
#
_entry.id   AF-A0A7S0E8K5-F1
#
_cell.length_a   1.000
_cell.length_b   1.000
_cell.length_c   1.000
_cell.angle_alpha   90.00
_cell.angle_beta   90.00
_cell.angle_gamma   90.00
#
_symmetry.space_group_name_H-M   'P 1'
#
loop_
_entity.id
_entity.type
_entity.pdbx_description
1 polymer ?
#
loop_
_entity_poly.entity_id
_entity_poly.type
_entity_poly.pdbx_seq_one_letter_code
_entity_poly.pdbx_strand_id
1 'polypeptide(L)'
;GPGKCYRLYTENAFKSEMMPMSVPEIQRANLGNTVLQLKAMGVNDIIHFDFMDPPPIQTLVHAMETLYALGALDEEGLLTRLGRRMAEFPLDPTLSKILLAAVDLSCAEEILTI
;
A
#
# COMPACT_ATOMS: atom_id res chain seq x y z
N GLY A 1 36.98 0.29 9.11
CA GLY A 1 38.28 -0.25 8.64
C GLY A 1 38.19 -0.60 7.17
N PRO A 2 39.30 -0.94 6.50
CA PRO A 2 39.30 -1.29 5.08
C PRO A 2 38.57 -2.61 4.82
N GLY A 3 37.77 -2.66 3.75
CA GLY A 3 36.96 -3.83 3.35
C GLY A 3 37.16 -4.19 1.88
N LYS A 4 36.74 -5.40 1.50
CA LYS A 4 36.76 -5.89 0.12
C LYS A 4 35.33 -6.15 -0.35
N CYS A 5 35.01 -5.72 -1.57
CA CYS A 5 33.73 -6.00 -2.23
C CYS A 5 34.02 -6.67 -3.57
N TYR A 6 33.48 -7.87 -3.77
CA TYR A 6 33.58 -8.61 -5.03
C TYR A 6 32.25 -8.48 -5.76
N ARG A 7 32.26 -7.76 -6.89
CA ARG A 7 31.08 -7.53 -7.73
C ARG A 7 31.11 -8.49 -8.91
N LEU A 8 30.03 -9.25 -9.11
CA LEU A 8 29.92 -10.26 -10.18
C LEU A 8 29.47 -9.66 -11.53
N TYR A 9 29.77 -8.39 -11.77
CA TYR A 9 29.39 -7.64 -12.98
C TYR A 9 30.57 -6.80 -13.46
N THR A 10 30.57 -6.43 -14.75
CA THR A 10 31.64 -5.63 -15.35
C THR A 10 31.57 -4.16 -14.91
N GLU A 11 32.71 -3.46 -14.95
CA GLU A 11 32.75 -2.04 -14.66
C GLU A 11 31.91 -1.22 -15.65
N ASN A 12 31.87 -1.65 -16.92
CA ASN A 12 31.04 -1.01 -17.94
C ASN A 12 29.55 -1.11 -17.59
N ALA A 13 29.06 -2.31 -17.26
CA ALA A 13 27.67 -2.52 -16.86
C ALA A 13 27.27 -1.64 -15.66
N PHE A 14 28.17 -1.50 -14.67
CA PHE A 14 27.94 -0.62 -13.53
C PHE A 14 27.80 0.87 -13.91
N LYS A 15 28.58 1.35 -14.89
CA LYS A 15 28.60 2.77 -15.28
C LYS A 15 27.53 3.14 -16.31
N SER A 16 27.20 2.24 -17.24
CA SER A 16 26.34 2.54 -18.38
C SER A 16 24.95 1.89 -18.32
N GLU A 17 24.80 0.75 -17.64
CA GLU A 17 23.55 -0.04 -17.69
C GLU A 17 22.73 0.08 -16.39
N MET A 18 23.39 0.27 -15.24
CA MET A 18 22.72 0.36 -13.95
C MET A 18 22.20 1.77 -13.67
N MET A 19 20.97 1.85 -13.13
CA MET A 19 20.46 3.12 -12.61
C MET A 19 21.29 3.56 -11.39
N PRO A 20 21.63 4.85 -11.28
CA PRO A 20 22.43 5.36 -10.16
C PRO A 20 21.68 5.31 -8.82
N MET A 21 20.34 5.30 -8.87
CA MET A 21 19.47 5.19 -7.71
C MET A 21 18.29 4.28 -8.05
N SER A 22 17.82 3.54 -7.06
CA SER A 22 16.58 2.76 -7.18
C SER A 22 15.37 3.68 -7.26
N VAL A 23 14.39 3.32 -8.08
CA VAL A 23 13.08 4.00 -8.12
C VAL A 23 12.43 3.98 -6.71
N PRO A 24 11.81 5.09 -6.27
CA PRO A 24 11.12 5.15 -4.98
C PRO A 24 10.08 4.03 -4.81
N GLU A 25 9.87 3.59 -3.57
CA GLU A 25 8.92 2.51 -3.26
C GLU A 25 7.48 2.91 -3.54
N ILE A 26 7.11 4.16 -3.23
CA ILE A 26 5.76 4.69 -3.44
C ILE A 26 5.33 4.71 -4.92
N GLN A 27 6.30 4.69 -5.84
CA GLN A 27 6.05 4.58 -7.29
C GLN A 27 6.02 3.14 -7.79
N ARG A 28 6.37 2.15 -6.97
CA ARG A 28 6.48 0.73 -7.33
C ARG A 28 5.47 -0.18 -6.61
N ALA A 29 5.01 0.19 -5.42
CA ALA A 29 4.18 -0.64 -4.57
C ALA A 29 2.67 -0.41 -4.77
N ASN A 30 1.85 -1.37 -4.32
CA ASN A 30 0.41 -1.18 -4.21
C ASN A 30 0.10 -0.20 -3.07
N LEU A 31 -0.61 0.88 -3.40
CA LEU A 31 -0.91 1.96 -2.45
C LEU A 31 -2.16 1.72 -1.60
N GLY A 32 -2.84 0.58 -1.73
CA GLY A 32 -4.09 0.29 -1.02
C GLY A 32 -3.99 0.51 0.50
N ASN A 33 -2.96 -0.06 1.14
CA ASN A 33 -2.76 0.12 2.58
C ASN A 33 -2.38 1.57 2.94
N THR A 34 -1.49 2.19 2.16
CA THR A 34 -1.06 3.58 2.38
C THR A 34 -2.23 4.55 2.26
N VAL A 35 -3.07 4.40 1.23
CA VAL A 35 -4.28 5.21 1.00
C VAL A 35 -5.28 5.03 2.15
N LEU A 36 -5.49 3.79 2.61
CA LEU A 36 -6.35 3.50 3.75
C LEU A 36 -5.87 4.21 5.02
N GLN A 37 -4.57 4.16 5.30
CA GLN A 37 -3.97 4.84 6.46
C GLN A 37 -4.02 6.36 6.34
N LEU A 38 -3.72 6.94 5.17
CA LEU A 38 -3.84 8.38 4.93
C LEU A 38 -5.27 8.87 5.18
N LYS A 39 -6.28 8.13 4.70
CA LYS A 39 -7.69 8.42 4.96
C LYS A 39 -8.05 8.28 6.44
N ALA A 40 -7.53 7.26 7.14
CA ALA A 40 -7.73 7.09 8.58
C ALA A 40 -7.11 8.22 9.41
N MET A 41 -6.00 8.82 8.96
CA MET A 41 -5.39 10.01 9.57
C MET A 41 -6.17 11.31 9.28
N GLY A 42 -7.20 11.27 8.43
CA GLY A 42 -8.02 12.44 8.08
C GLY A 42 -7.57 13.19 6.83
N VAL A 43 -6.67 12.62 6.03
CA VAL A 43 -6.28 13.21 4.74
C VAL A 43 -7.35 12.88 3.70
N ASN A 44 -8.18 13.87 3.37
CA ASN A 44 -9.28 13.68 2.42
C ASN A 44 -8.84 13.86 0.97
N ASP A 45 -7.97 14.83 0.70
CA ASP A 45 -7.43 15.10 -0.62
C ASP A 45 -6.06 14.44 -0.78
N ILE A 46 -6.09 13.19 -1.26
CA ILE A 46 -4.87 12.41 -1.50
C ILE A 46 -4.20 12.85 -2.80
N ILE A 47 -4.96 13.38 -3.76
CA ILE A 47 -4.43 13.76 -5.08
C ILE A 47 -3.51 14.98 -4.94
N HIS A 48 -3.87 15.93 -4.09
CA HIS A 48 -3.05 17.11 -3.80
C HIS A 48 -2.23 16.98 -2.51
N PHE A 49 -2.08 15.76 -1.98
CA PHE A 49 -1.22 15.54 -0.82
C PHE A 49 0.25 15.76 -1.18
N ASP A 50 0.99 16.42 -0.30
CA ASP A 50 2.38 16.80 -0.51
C ASP A 50 3.32 15.61 -0.31
N PHE A 51 3.35 14.71 -1.30
CA PHE A 51 4.29 13.60 -1.35
C PHE A 51 5.67 14.09 -1.78
N MET A 52 6.73 13.61 -1.12
CA MET A 52 8.12 13.87 -1.50
C MET A 52 8.42 13.43 -2.94
N ASP A 53 7.95 12.24 -3.31
CA ASP A 53 7.94 11.71 -4.67
C ASP A 53 6.51 11.26 -4.99
N PRO A 54 5.71 12.05 -5.71
CA PRO A 54 4.31 11.73 -5.93
C PRO A 54 4.18 10.44 -6.76
N PRO A 55 3.28 9.52 -6.37
CA PRO A 55 2.97 8.35 -7.17
C PRO A 55 2.17 8.75 -8.42
N PRO A 56 2.12 7.88 -9.44
CA PRO A 56 1.24 8.08 -10.59
C PRO A 56 -0.24 8.17 -10.15
N ILE A 57 -0.97 9.15 -10.68
CA ILE A 57 -2.40 9.37 -10.37
C ILE A 57 -3.23 8.10 -10.63
N GLN A 58 -2.91 7.37 -11.70
CA GLN A 58 -3.60 6.11 -12.04
C GLN A 58 -3.50 5.07 -10.91
N THR A 59 -2.35 4.99 -10.23
CA THR A 59 -2.15 4.06 -9.11
C THR A 59 -2.97 4.48 -7.88
N LEU A 60 -3.06 5.79 -7.62
CA LEU A 60 -3.90 6.31 -6.55
C LEU A 60 -5.39 6.04 -6.81
N VAL A 61 -5.85 6.30 -8.03
CA VAL A 61 -7.24 6.02 -8.45
C VAL A 61 -7.54 4.54 -8.30
N HIS A 62 -6.67 3.67 -8.79
CA HIS A 62 -6.85 2.22 -8.68
C HIS A 62 -6.92 1.72 -7.23
N ALA A 63 -6.09 2.29 -6.34
CA ALA A 63 -6.13 2.00 -4.91
C ALA A 63 -7.46 2.44 -4.28
N MET A 64 -7.97 3.63 -4.63
CA MET A 64 -9.26 4.13 -4.16
C MET A 64 -10.42 3.27 -4.66
N GLU A 65 -10.42 2.88 -5.94
CA GLU A 65 -11.42 1.96 -6.52
C GLU A 65 -11.43 0.61 -5.80
N THR A 66 -10.25 0.07 -5.51
CA THR A 66 -10.10 -1.20 -4.79
C THR A 66 -10.67 -1.08 -3.38
N LEU A 67 -10.38 -0.01 -2.66
CA LEU A 67 -10.90 0.22 -1.31
C LEU A 67 -12.42 0.47 -1.30
N TYR A 68 -12.94 1.13 -2.33
CA TYR A 68 -14.39 1.28 -2.53
C TYR A 68 -15.06 -0.08 -2.77
N ALA A 69 -14.48 -0.92 -3.64
CA ALA A 69 -14.99 -2.27 -3.92
C ALA A 69 -14.98 -3.18 -2.67
N LEU A 70 -14.03 -2.97 -1.74
CA LEU A 70 -13.97 -3.68 -0.45
C LEU A 70 -14.98 -3.14 0.59
N GLY A 71 -15.63 -2.01 0.31
CA GLY A 71 -16.53 -1.30 1.23
C GLY A 71 -15.82 -0.48 2.30
N ALA A 72 -14.50 -0.24 2.15
CA ALA A 72 -13.73 0.58 3.08
C ALA A 72 -13.99 2.08 2.89
N LEU A 73 -14.36 2.49 1.66
CA LEU A 73 -14.75 3.85 1.30
C LEU A 73 -16.23 3.90 0.88
N ASP A 74 -16.88 5.04 1.08
CA ASP A 74 -18.22 5.36 0.54
C ASP A 74 -18.14 6.03 -0.84
N GLU A 75 -19.30 6.39 -1.42
CA GLU A 75 -19.41 7.04 -2.73
C GLU A 75 -18.73 8.42 -2.75
N GLU A 76 -18.67 9.08 -1.61
CA GLU A 76 -17.97 10.35 -1.39
C GLU A 76 -16.46 10.19 -1.15
N GLY A 77 -15.95 8.95 -1.11
CA GLY A 77 -14.54 8.65 -0.89
C GLY A 77 -14.08 8.89 0.56
N LEU A 78 -15.00 8.89 1.51
CA LEU A 78 -14.78 8.97 2.95
C LEU A 78 -14.70 7.57 3.55
N LEU A 79 -14.02 7.48 4.70
CA LEU A 79 -13.76 6.20 5.36
C LEU A 79 -15.01 5.70 6.10
N THR A 80 -15.50 4.52 5.73
CA THR A 80 -16.66 3.88 6.38
C THR A 80 -16.30 3.33 7.76
N ARG A 81 -17.31 2.90 8.53
CA ARG A 81 -17.07 2.20 9.81
C ARG A 81 -16.28 0.90 9.62
N LEU A 82 -16.47 0.21 8.49
CA LEU A 82 -15.70 -0.95 8.12
C LEU A 82 -14.25 -0.56 7.79
N GLY A 83 -14.05 0.47 6.97
CA GLY A 83 -12.72 0.97 6.61
C GLY A 83 -11.90 1.40 7.82
N ARG A 84 -12.52 2.03 8.83
CA ARG A 84 -11.85 2.34 10.11
C ARG A 84 -11.35 1.11 10.82
N ARG A 85 -12.18 0.07 10.95
CA ARG A 85 -11.75 -1.20 11.55
C ARG A 85 -10.64 -1.86 10.74
N MET A 86 -10.71 -1.80 9.41
CA MET A 86 -9.65 -2.32 8.54
C MET A 86 -8.32 -1.61 8.76
N ALA A 87 -8.32 -0.30 9.01
CA ALA A 87 -7.13 0.50 9.26
C ALA A 87 -6.45 0.22 10.62
N GLU A 88 -7.15 -0.43 11.56
CA GLU A 88 -6.56 -0.86 12.84
C GLU A 88 -5.67 -2.11 12.68
N PHE A 89 -5.84 -2.88 11.60
CA PHE A 89 -5.04 -4.08 11.35
C PHE A 89 -3.78 -3.74 10.53
N PRO A 90 -2.60 -4.27 10.92
CA PRO A 90 -1.36 -4.10 10.16
C PRO A 90 -1.28 -5.09 8.99
N LEU A 91 -2.37 -5.22 8.22
CA LEU A 91 -2.52 -6.18 7.13
C LEU A 91 -2.96 -5.46 5.85
N ASP A 92 -2.85 -6.16 4.72
CA ASP A 92 -3.42 -5.67 3.48
C ASP A 92 -4.94 -5.50 3.60
N PRO A 93 -5.55 -4.44 3.03
CA PRO A 93 -6.99 -4.21 3.10
C PRO A 93 -7.84 -5.42 2.69
N THR A 94 -7.38 -6.20 1.71
CA THR A 94 -8.09 -7.42 1.28
C THR A 94 -8.16 -8.47 2.39
N LEU A 95 -7.03 -8.70 3.08
CA LEU A 95 -6.94 -9.65 4.20
C LEU A 95 -7.69 -9.13 5.42
N SER A 96 -7.59 -7.83 5.73
CA SER A 96 -8.34 -7.21 6.81
C SER A 96 -9.85 -7.37 6.60
N LYS A 97 -10.33 -7.26 5.36
CA LYS A 97 -11.74 -7.50 5.02
C LYS A 97 -12.15 -8.95 5.24
N ILE A 98 -11.31 -9.90 4.83
CA ILE A 98 -11.57 -11.34 5.01
C ILE A 98 -11.66 -11.68 6.50
N LEU A 99 -10.74 -11.19 7.32
CA LEU A 99 -10.78 -11.39 8.78
C LEU A 99 -12.05 -10.82 9.41
N LEU A 100 -12.44 -9.59 9.05
CA LEU A 100 -13.66 -8.98 9.57
C LEU A 100 -14.92 -9.77 9.16
N ALA A 101 -14.97 -10.27 7.93
CA ALA A 101 -16.07 -11.10 7.46
C ALA A 101 -16.09 -12.49 8.15
N ALA A 102 -14.93 -13.07 8.44
CA ALA A 102 -14.82 -14.34 9.13
C ALA A 102 -15.36 -14.28 10.57
N VAL A 103 -15.20 -13.14 11.24
CA VAL A 103 -15.81 -12.89 12.56
C VAL A 103 -17.34 -12.93 12.46
N ASP A 104 -17.91 -12.27 11.46
CA ASP A 104 -19.37 -12.27 11.24
C ASP A 104 -19.92 -13.67 10.88
N LEU A 105 -19.10 -14.49 10.19
CA LEU A 105 -19.43 -15.86 9.79
C LEU A 105 -19.04 -16.92 10.84
N SER A 106 -18.48 -16.51 11.99
CA SER A 106 -18.01 -17.41 13.06
C SER A 106 -16.96 -18.45 12.63
N CYS A 107 -16.11 -18.13 11.64
CA CYS A 107 -15.00 -18.95 11.15
C CYS A 107 -13.64 -18.25 11.27
N ALA A 108 -13.48 -17.45 12.32
CA ALA A 108 -12.30 -16.61 12.50
C ALA A 108 -11.02 -17.41 12.79
N GLU A 109 -11.12 -18.55 13.45
CA GLU A 109 -9.95 -19.36 13.86
C GLU A 109 -9.26 -20.00 12.65
N GLU A 110 -10.04 -20.52 11.71
CA GLU A 110 -9.55 -21.09 10.46
C GLU A 110 -8.89 -20.01 9.60
N ILE A 111 -9.53 -18.84 9.49
CA ILE A 111 -9.03 -17.74 8.66
C ILE A 111 -7.77 -17.08 9.26
N LEU A 112 -7.63 -17.04 10.59
CA LEU A 112 -6.43 -16.51 11.24
C LEU A 112 -5.18 -17.38 10.99
N THR A 113 -5.39 -18.66 10.69
CA THR A 113 -4.31 -19.63 10.47
C THR A 113 -3.77 -19.62 9.04
N ILE A 114 -4.52 -19.05 8.08
CA ILE A 114 -4.16 -18.93 6.66
C ILE A 114 -3.17 -17.78 6.47
#